data_AF-A0A175YMK1-F1
#
_entry.id   AF-A0A175YMK1-F1
#
_cell.length_a   1.000
_cell.length_b   1.000
_cell.length_c   1.000
_cell.angle_alpha   90.00
_cell.angle_beta   90.00
_cell.angle_gamma   90.00
#
_symmetry.space_group_name_H-M   'P 1'
#
loop_
_entity.id
_entity.type
_entity.pdbx_description
1 polymer ?
#
loop_
_entity_poly.entity_id
_entity_poly.type
_entity_poly.pdbx_seq_one_letter_code
_entity_poly.pdbx_strand_id
1 'polypeptide(L)'
;MASPSLHEFKRKTSFFFKEQIKVARLAFTDVTPAEILTEEATDGSLMTLDSRTVRFLSRAAFEVDEYWRIVDVLHKRLWMYDKKQWQCSYKALILLEGLLTHGPKRVAEDFQQDKDIIWEMGSLKFVDEKGFNWGLSVRNKSERILKLLKDESYLKQERDKARKITSGIKGSGSFCQRSISADSNSKQYGRCNSHYNTSQNNKDDPNNRYFFDERVQNLPEFSEGYRFIPDYAREKTDSGFSSRHGYTEDHPFCEDRYHQIRESLISPNF
;
A
#
# COMPACT_ATOMS: atom_id res chain seq x y z
N MET A 1 -18.14 -1.92 -38.15
CA MET A 1 -18.41 -1.14 -36.92
C MET A 1 -18.86 -2.11 -35.84
N ALA A 2 -18.04 -2.35 -34.81
CA ALA A 2 -18.41 -3.26 -33.72
C ALA A 2 -19.51 -2.61 -32.85
N SER A 3 -20.53 -3.38 -32.49
CA SER A 3 -21.72 -2.90 -31.78
C SER A 3 -21.38 -2.44 -30.35
N PRO A 4 -21.72 -1.20 -29.95
CA PRO A 4 -21.47 -0.66 -28.61
C PRO A 4 -22.06 -1.49 -27.45
N SER A 5 -23.10 -2.29 -27.71
CA SER A 5 -23.85 -3.05 -26.71
C SER A 5 -23.05 -4.21 -26.09
N LEU A 6 -22.17 -4.87 -26.84
CA LEU A 6 -21.44 -6.03 -26.35
C LEU A 6 -20.36 -5.63 -25.35
N HIS A 7 -19.64 -4.53 -25.63
CA HIS A 7 -18.62 -4.02 -24.72
C HIS A 7 -19.19 -3.58 -23.38
N GLU A 8 -20.35 -2.90 -23.41
CA GLU A 8 -21.04 -2.50 -22.18
C GLU A 8 -21.55 -3.71 -21.39
N PHE A 9 -22.11 -4.71 -22.08
CA PHE A 9 -22.49 -5.97 -21.45
C PHE A 9 -21.30 -6.67 -20.80
N LYS A 10 -20.18 -6.84 -21.52
CA LYS A 10 -18.94 -7.42 -20.98
C LYS A 10 -18.47 -6.67 -19.73
N ARG A 11 -18.49 -5.34 -19.77
CA ARG A 11 -18.10 -4.52 -18.61
C ARG A 11 -19.01 -4.76 -17.41
N LYS A 12 -20.33 -4.66 -17.59
CA LYS A 12 -21.32 -4.88 -16.53
C LYS A 12 -21.20 -6.29 -15.93
N THR A 13 -21.12 -7.30 -16.78
CA THR A 13 -21.00 -8.70 -16.39
C THR A 13 -19.67 -8.99 -15.70
N SER A 14 -18.55 -8.42 -16.19
CA SER A 14 -17.25 -8.57 -15.55
C SER A 14 -17.21 -7.93 -14.16
N PHE A 15 -17.84 -6.77 -13.99
CA PHE A 15 -17.97 -6.12 -12.69
C PHE A 15 -18.79 -6.97 -11.73
N PHE A 16 -19.94 -7.49 -12.21
CA PHE A 16 -20.79 -8.39 -11.42
C PHE A 16 -20.03 -9.64 -10.94
N PHE A 17 -19.35 -10.35 -11.85
CA PHE A 17 -18.59 -11.55 -11.47
C PHE A 17 -17.43 -11.23 -10.52
N LYS A 18 -16.71 -10.13 -10.75
CA LYS A 18 -15.66 -9.69 -9.81
C LYS A 18 -16.27 -9.46 -8.42
N GLU A 19 -17.41 -8.81 -8.33
CA GLU A 19 -18.08 -8.55 -7.06
C GLU A 19 -18.53 -9.85 -6.36
N GLN A 20 -19.08 -10.82 -7.11
CA GLN A 20 -19.45 -12.13 -6.56
C GLN A 20 -18.23 -12.91 -6.05
N ILE A 21 -17.09 -12.82 -6.75
CA ILE A 21 -15.84 -13.45 -6.30
C ILE A 21 -15.36 -12.81 -4.99
N LYS A 22 -15.47 -11.48 -4.83
CA LYS A 22 -15.12 -10.81 -3.57
C LYS A 22 -16.00 -11.29 -2.42
N VAL A 23 -17.32 -11.35 -2.65
CA VAL A 23 -18.28 -11.84 -1.64
C VAL A 23 -17.96 -13.28 -1.25
N ALA A 24 -17.69 -14.14 -2.23
CA ALA A 24 -17.30 -15.52 -1.98
C ALA A 24 -15.98 -15.60 -1.19
N ARG A 25 -14.94 -14.84 -1.57
CA ARG A 25 -13.68 -14.81 -0.84
C ARG A 25 -13.88 -14.36 0.61
N LEU A 26 -14.64 -13.30 0.86
CA LEU A 26 -14.95 -12.84 2.22
C LEU A 26 -15.75 -13.87 3.04
N ALA A 27 -16.61 -14.67 2.40
CA ALA A 27 -17.45 -15.65 3.08
C ALA A 27 -16.74 -16.99 3.33
N PHE A 28 -15.83 -17.39 2.44
CA PHE A 28 -15.25 -18.74 2.42
C PHE A 28 -13.75 -18.81 2.71
N THR A 29 -13.06 -17.67 2.79
CA THR A 29 -11.63 -17.60 3.13
C THR A 29 -11.39 -16.61 4.28
N ASP A 30 -10.19 -16.61 4.85
CA ASP A 30 -9.76 -15.74 5.94
C ASP A 30 -9.29 -14.35 5.48
N VAL A 31 -9.57 -13.99 4.22
CA VAL A 31 -9.19 -12.69 3.67
C VAL A 31 -10.03 -11.58 4.29
N THR A 32 -9.39 -10.44 4.52
CA THR A 32 -10.07 -9.28 5.10
C THR A 32 -10.56 -8.31 4.01
N PRO A 33 -11.52 -7.42 4.33
CA PRO A 33 -11.92 -6.36 3.42
C PRO A 33 -10.75 -5.43 3.04
N ALA A 34 -9.80 -5.18 3.95
CA ALA A 34 -8.65 -4.32 3.64
C ALA A 34 -7.63 -5.04 2.74
N GLU A 35 -7.46 -6.36 2.88
CA GLU A 35 -6.65 -7.19 1.99
C GLU A 35 -7.18 -7.12 0.55
N ILE A 36 -8.45 -7.46 0.34
CA ILE A 36 -9.10 -7.41 -0.99
C ILE A 36 -8.99 -6.00 -1.59
N LEU A 37 -9.27 -4.98 -0.78
CA LEU A 37 -9.20 -3.61 -1.27
C LEU A 37 -7.77 -3.18 -1.61
N THR A 38 -6.75 -3.69 -0.91
CA THR A 38 -5.34 -3.44 -1.21
C THR A 38 -4.93 -4.14 -2.51
N GLU A 39 -5.38 -5.37 -2.72
CA GLU A 39 -5.16 -6.10 -3.98
C GLU A 39 -5.76 -5.35 -5.17
N GLU A 40 -6.98 -4.83 -5.03
CA GLU A 40 -7.67 -4.04 -6.07
C GLU A 40 -7.03 -2.67 -6.29
N ALA A 41 -6.64 -1.99 -5.21
CA ALA A 41 -5.96 -0.71 -5.26
C ALA A 41 -4.62 -0.80 -6.03
N THR A 42 -3.95 -1.94 -5.93
CA THR A 42 -2.66 -2.22 -6.55
C THR A 42 -2.76 -3.01 -7.85
N ASP A 43 -3.95 -3.44 -8.25
CA ASP A 43 -4.22 -4.12 -9.51
C ASP A 43 -4.08 -3.16 -10.70
N GLY A 44 -3.76 -3.68 -11.89
CA GLY A 44 -3.56 -2.90 -13.12
C GLY A 44 -4.82 -2.22 -13.67
N SER A 45 -6.01 -2.53 -13.17
CA SER A 45 -7.29 -2.20 -13.82
C SER A 45 -7.65 -0.71 -13.94
N LEU A 46 -7.18 0.18 -13.06
CA LEU A 46 -7.51 1.62 -13.11
C LEU A 46 -6.28 2.52 -12.98
N MET A 47 -6.04 3.47 -13.90
CA MET A 47 -4.86 4.34 -13.88
C MET A 47 -4.75 5.25 -12.62
N THR A 48 -5.83 5.41 -11.86
CA THR A 48 -5.90 6.30 -10.70
C THR A 48 -6.34 5.55 -9.45
N LEU A 49 -5.55 5.62 -8.39
CA LEU A 49 -5.92 5.15 -7.07
C LEU A 49 -6.77 6.22 -6.36
N ASP A 50 -7.96 5.85 -5.88
CA ASP A 50 -8.82 6.80 -5.18
C ASP A 50 -8.22 7.19 -3.81
N SER A 51 -8.18 8.49 -3.56
CA SER A 51 -7.79 9.08 -2.27
C SER A 51 -8.58 8.51 -1.09
N ARG A 52 -9.86 8.14 -1.30
CA ARG A 52 -10.70 7.52 -0.25
C ARG A 52 -10.19 6.14 0.12
N THR A 53 -9.79 5.35 -0.87
CA THR A 53 -9.20 4.02 -0.68
C THR A 53 -7.90 4.11 0.12
N VAL A 54 -6.99 5.01 -0.26
CA VAL A 54 -5.74 5.24 0.48
C VAL A 54 -6.02 5.63 1.93
N ARG A 55 -6.99 6.52 2.16
CA ARG A 55 -7.38 6.94 3.52
C ARG A 55 -7.96 5.79 4.33
N PHE A 56 -8.84 4.99 3.74
CA PHE A 56 -9.42 3.82 4.40
C PHE A 56 -8.33 2.83 4.81
N LEU A 57 -7.46 2.45 3.87
CA LEU A 57 -6.37 1.49 4.12
C LEU A 57 -5.37 2.02 5.15
N SER A 58 -5.03 3.33 5.10
CA SER A 58 -4.16 3.95 6.10
C SER A 58 -4.75 3.91 7.51
N ARG A 59 -6.08 3.95 7.65
CA ARG A 59 -6.76 3.80 8.93
C ARG A 59 -6.87 2.34 9.35
N ALA A 60 -7.16 1.43 8.42
CA ALA A 60 -7.22 -0.01 8.69
C ALA A 60 -5.86 -0.56 9.17
N ALA A 61 -4.75 -0.04 8.64
CA ALA A 61 -3.39 -0.43 8.99
C ALA A 61 -3.01 -0.22 10.48
N PHE A 62 -3.84 0.45 11.29
CA PHE A 62 -3.63 0.51 12.75
C PHE A 62 -4.00 -0.79 13.46
N GLU A 63 -4.90 -1.60 12.88
CA GLU A 63 -5.18 -2.94 13.36
C GLU A 63 -4.04 -3.89 12.98
N VAL A 64 -3.63 -4.76 13.90
CA VAL A 64 -2.43 -5.59 13.73
C VAL A 64 -2.61 -6.59 12.59
N ASP A 65 -3.73 -7.28 12.53
CA ASP A 65 -3.98 -8.30 11.50
C ASP A 65 -4.10 -7.66 10.11
N GLU A 66 -4.89 -6.58 10.00
CA GLU A 66 -5.05 -5.82 8.74
C GLU A 66 -3.73 -5.25 8.25
N TYR A 67 -2.87 -4.81 9.16
CA TYR A 67 -1.56 -4.30 8.81
C TYR A 67 -0.72 -5.33 8.06
N TRP A 68 -0.59 -6.55 8.61
CA TRP A 68 0.23 -7.58 7.98
C TRP A 68 -0.33 -7.98 6.62
N ARG A 69 -1.67 -8.03 6.45
CA ARG A 69 -2.31 -8.29 5.16
C ARG A 69 -2.02 -7.20 4.13
N ILE A 70 -2.16 -5.92 4.52
CA ILE A 70 -1.90 -4.78 3.63
C ILE A 70 -0.42 -4.75 3.22
N VAL A 71 0.49 -4.94 4.19
CA VAL A 71 1.94 -4.89 3.99
C VAL A 71 2.43 -6.05 3.12
N ASP A 72 1.92 -7.27 3.33
CA ASP A 72 2.26 -8.43 2.49
C ASP A 72 1.92 -8.18 1.01
N VAL A 73 0.70 -7.68 0.74
CA VAL A 73 0.29 -7.33 -0.63
C VAL A 73 1.22 -6.27 -1.22
N LEU A 74 1.61 -5.25 -0.44
CA LEU A 74 2.52 -4.20 -0.92
C LEU A 74 3.92 -4.74 -1.24
N HIS A 75 4.54 -5.54 -0.38
CA HIS A 75 5.85 -6.14 -0.65
C HIS A 75 5.82 -6.98 -1.94
N LYS A 76 4.81 -7.87 -2.07
CA LYS A 76 4.63 -8.67 -3.29
C LYS A 76 4.56 -7.80 -4.54
N ARG A 77 3.81 -6.69 -4.50
CA ARG A 77 3.65 -5.77 -5.64
C ARG A 77 4.92 -4.98 -5.97
N LEU A 78 5.73 -4.63 -4.98
CA LEU A 78 7.01 -3.97 -5.19
C LEU A 78 8.04 -4.94 -5.77
N TRP A 79 8.10 -6.17 -5.27
CA TRP A 79 9.07 -7.18 -5.70
C TRP A 79 8.80 -7.78 -7.07
N MET A 80 7.52 -7.88 -7.44
CA MET A 80 7.12 -8.25 -8.80
C MET A 80 7.22 -7.07 -9.78
N TYR A 81 8.01 -6.04 -9.46
CA TYR A 81 8.22 -4.91 -10.35
C TYR A 81 8.78 -5.38 -11.70
N ASP A 82 8.03 -5.03 -12.75
CA ASP A 82 8.43 -5.13 -14.14
C ASP A 82 8.23 -3.76 -14.80
N LYS A 83 9.21 -3.33 -15.59
CA LYS A 83 9.13 -2.11 -16.40
C LYS A 83 7.92 -2.12 -17.33
N LYS A 84 7.45 -3.29 -17.78
CA LYS A 84 6.23 -3.42 -18.61
C LYS A 84 4.95 -3.19 -17.81
N GLN A 85 4.92 -3.65 -16.56
CA GLN A 85 3.75 -3.55 -15.67
C GLN A 85 3.98 -2.54 -14.54
N TRP A 86 4.67 -1.44 -14.85
CA TRP A 86 5.05 -0.41 -13.88
C TRP A 86 3.85 0.20 -13.13
N GLN A 87 2.66 0.15 -13.70
CA GLN A 87 1.43 0.72 -13.14
C GLN A 87 1.05 0.09 -11.79
N CYS A 88 1.22 -1.23 -11.64
CA CYS A 88 0.87 -1.94 -10.41
C CYS A 88 1.80 -1.49 -9.27
N SER A 89 3.11 -1.50 -9.52
CA SER A 89 4.11 -1.06 -8.54
C SER A 89 4.00 0.45 -8.27
N TYR A 90 3.67 1.28 -9.26
CA TYR A 90 3.43 2.72 -9.02
C TYR A 90 2.23 2.96 -8.09
N LYS A 91 1.14 2.20 -8.22
CA LYS A 91 0.02 2.28 -7.27
C LYS A 91 0.41 1.80 -5.88
N ALA A 92 1.25 0.77 -5.79
CA ALA A 92 1.83 0.35 -4.52
C ALA A 92 2.65 1.49 -3.87
N LEU A 93 3.46 2.23 -4.64
CA LEU A 93 4.15 3.43 -4.14
C LEU A 93 3.17 4.52 -3.67
N ILE A 94 2.07 4.75 -4.39
CA ILE A 94 1.03 5.70 -3.94
C ILE A 94 0.45 5.30 -2.59
N LEU A 95 0.12 4.02 -2.43
CA LEU A 95 -0.42 3.51 -1.19
C LEU A 95 0.61 3.55 -0.04
N LEU A 96 1.85 3.14 -0.31
CA LEU A 96 2.96 3.19 0.65
C LEU A 96 3.19 4.62 1.17
N GLU A 97 3.19 5.63 0.30
CA GLU A 97 3.30 7.03 0.75
C GLU A 97 2.14 7.42 1.69
N GLY A 98 0.93 6.98 1.36
CA GLY A 98 -0.24 7.17 2.23
C GLY A 98 -0.07 6.52 3.60
N LEU A 99 0.45 5.29 3.64
CA LEU A 99 0.74 4.59 4.89
C LEU A 99 1.84 5.29 5.71
N LEU A 100 2.93 5.75 5.06
CA LEU A 100 4.01 6.47 5.74
C LEU A 100 3.52 7.79 6.36
N THR A 101 2.61 8.50 5.69
CA THR A 101 2.11 9.81 6.15
C THR A 101 0.92 9.72 7.11
N HIS A 102 0.04 8.73 6.96
CA HIS A 102 -1.21 8.62 7.72
C HIS A 102 -1.36 7.33 8.55
N GLY A 103 -0.64 6.25 8.21
CA GLY A 103 -0.71 4.93 8.87
C GLY A 103 0.17 4.81 10.11
N PRO A 104 0.45 3.60 10.62
CA PRO A 104 1.28 3.41 11.83
C PRO A 104 2.77 3.70 11.56
N LYS A 105 3.54 4.02 12.61
CA LYS A 105 4.96 4.40 12.47
C LYS A 105 5.84 3.26 11.96
N ARG A 106 5.52 2.01 12.35
CA ARG A 106 6.25 0.78 11.97
C ARG A 106 6.39 0.57 10.46
N VAL A 107 5.53 1.21 9.63
CA VAL A 107 5.65 1.19 8.16
C VAL A 107 7.05 1.61 7.71
N ALA A 108 7.65 2.61 8.37
CA ALA A 108 8.98 3.07 7.98
C ALA A 108 10.09 2.05 8.25
N GLU A 109 9.91 1.17 9.25
CA GLU A 109 10.85 0.12 9.63
C GLU A 109 10.70 -1.10 8.70
N ASP A 110 9.47 -1.56 8.47
CA ASP A 110 9.18 -2.76 7.68
C ASP A 110 9.56 -2.59 6.19
N PHE A 111 9.48 -1.37 5.66
CA PHE A 111 9.85 -1.05 4.26
C PHE A 111 11.32 -0.65 4.07
N GLN A 112 12.17 -0.81 5.09
CA GLN A 112 13.62 -0.60 4.93
C GLN A 112 14.23 -1.56 3.91
N GLN A 113 13.73 -2.80 3.87
CA GLN A 113 14.20 -3.86 2.95
C GLN A 113 13.85 -3.59 1.49
N ASP A 114 12.85 -2.75 1.21
CA ASP A 114 12.41 -2.45 -0.17
C ASP A 114 13.08 -1.22 -0.77
N LYS A 115 14.05 -0.60 -0.07
CA LYS A 115 14.72 0.63 -0.57
C LYS A 115 15.36 0.44 -1.94
N ASP A 116 15.97 -0.72 -2.18
CA ASP A 116 16.68 -1.01 -3.42
C ASP A 116 15.71 -1.14 -4.61
N ILE A 117 14.58 -1.84 -4.42
CA ILE A 117 13.58 -1.97 -5.48
C ILE A 117 12.87 -0.64 -5.74
N ILE A 118 12.58 0.15 -4.70
CA ILE A 118 12.00 1.49 -4.83
C ILE A 118 12.98 2.42 -5.58
N TRP A 119 14.29 2.30 -5.33
CA TRP A 119 15.31 3.03 -6.07
C TRP A 119 15.34 2.63 -7.54
N GLU A 120 15.31 1.34 -7.85
CA GLU A 120 15.28 0.83 -9.22
C GLU A 120 14.05 1.37 -9.99
N MET A 121 12.88 1.38 -9.36
CA MET A 121 11.66 1.93 -9.94
C MET A 121 11.79 3.40 -10.38
N GLY A 122 12.57 4.20 -9.64
CA GLY A 122 12.83 5.61 -9.97
C GLY A 122 13.60 5.82 -11.29
N SER A 123 14.24 4.76 -11.80
CA SER A 123 14.95 4.75 -13.08
C SER A 123 14.05 4.48 -14.28
N LEU A 124 12.74 4.29 -14.08
CA LEU A 124 11.77 4.10 -15.16
C LEU A 124 11.75 5.29 -16.12
N LYS A 125 11.79 5.00 -17.42
CA LYS A 125 11.61 5.96 -18.50
C LYS A 125 10.40 5.55 -19.32
N PHE A 126 9.30 6.27 -19.17
CA PHE A 126 8.07 6.05 -19.92
C PHE A 126 7.34 7.37 -20.17
N VAL A 127 7.09 7.67 -21.44
CA VAL A 127 6.25 8.78 -21.88
C VAL A 127 5.09 8.18 -22.66
N ASP A 128 3.88 8.50 -22.23
CA ASP A 128 2.63 8.02 -22.85
C ASP A 128 2.43 8.64 -24.24
N GLU A 129 1.55 8.05 -25.06
CA GLU A 129 1.15 8.54 -26.38
C GLU A 129 0.56 9.96 -26.31
N LYS A 130 -0.01 10.31 -25.16
CA LYS A 130 -0.56 11.64 -24.85
C LYS A 130 0.51 12.66 -24.42
N GLY A 131 1.79 12.27 -24.42
CA GLY A 131 2.91 13.10 -23.98
C GLY A 131 3.10 13.18 -22.46
N PHE A 132 2.35 12.40 -21.67
CA PHE A 132 2.51 12.40 -20.21
C PHE A 132 3.73 11.60 -19.78
N ASN A 133 4.64 12.23 -19.05
CA ASN A 133 5.84 11.58 -18.54
C ASN A 133 5.57 10.82 -17.23
N TRP A 134 5.12 9.56 -17.36
CA TRP A 134 4.94 8.70 -16.19
C TRP A 134 6.27 8.32 -15.55
N GLY A 135 7.36 8.20 -16.31
CA GLY A 135 8.68 7.93 -15.76
C GLY A 135 9.10 8.97 -14.72
N LEU A 136 8.86 10.25 -15.01
CA LEU A 136 9.08 11.35 -14.06
C LEU A 136 8.15 11.24 -12.84
N SER A 137 6.88 10.86 -13.05
CA SER A 137 5.93 10.68 -11.95
C SER A 137 6.35 9.57 -11.00
N VAL A 138 6.79 8.42 -11.54
CA VAL A 138 7.33 7.29 -10.75
C VAL A 138 8.61 7.70 -10.04
N ARG A 139 9.51 8.43 -10.70
CA ARG A 139 10.75 8.94 -10.10
C ARG A 139 10.50 9.85 -8.92
N ASN A 140 9.70 10.90 -9.11
CA ASN A 140 9.38 11.86 -8.04
C ASN A 140 8.74 11.16 -6.83
N LYS A 141 7.89 10.15 -7.10
CA LYS A 141 7.25 9.34 -6.07
C LYS A 141 8.27 8.49 -5.29
N SER A 142 9.14 7.80 -6.02
CA SER A 142 10.18 6.93 -5.45
C SER A 142 11.16 7.73 -4.60
N GLU A 143 11.67 8.84 -5.12
CA GLU A 143 12.57 9.75 -4.38
C GLU A 143 11.94 10.27 -3.10
N ARG A 144 10.67 10.66 -3.14
CA ARG A 144 9.94 11.11 -1.97
C ARG A 144 9.80 10.02 -0.92
N ILE A 145 9.46 8.80 -1.32
CA ILE A 145 9.35 7.66 -0.40
C ILE A 145 10.71 7.32 0.21
N LEU A 146 11.78 7.29 -0.58
CA LEU A 146 13.12 7.05 -0.08
C LEU A 146 13.57 8.11 0.93
N LYS A 147 13.21 9.38 0.71
CA LYS A 147 13.46 10.45 1.68
C LYS A 147 12.69 10.22 2.98
N LEU A 148 11.42 9.81 2.91
CA LEU A 148 10.62 9.45 4.08
C LEU A 148 11.20 8.25 4.85
N LEU A 149 11.77 7.26 4.16
CA LEU A 149 12.39 6.07 4.76
C LEU A 149 13.82 6.32 5.28
N LYS A 150 14.49 7.38 4.85
CA LYS A 150 15.87 7.70 5.24
C LYS A 150 15.92 8.71 6.40
N ASP A 151 15.06 9.71 6.39
CA ASP A 151 15.07 10.81 7.35
C ASP A 151 13.82 10.78 8.23
N GLU A 152 13.99 10.29 9.46
CA GLU A 152 12.93 10.22 10.45
C GLU A 152 12.38 11.60 10.84
N SER A 153 13.24 12.63 10.84
CA SER A 153 12.83 14.00 11.17
C SER A 153 11.91 14.58 10.10
N TYR A 154 12.24 14.31 8.83
CA TYR A 154 11.41 14.67 7.68
C TYR A 154 10.08 13.90 7.70
N LEU A 155 10.11 12.59 7.98
CA LEU A 155 8.90 11.79 8.15
C LEU A 155 7.98 12.36 9.25
N LYS A 156 8.55 12.69 10.41
CA LYS A 156 7.80 13.30 11.52
C LYS A 156 7.14 14.60 11.09
N GLN A 157 7.86 15.46 10.38
CA GLN A 157 7.33 16.72 9.87
C GLN A 157 6.16 16.52 8.90
N GLU A 158 6.29 15.60 7.95
CA GLU A 158 5.23 15.30 6.97
C GLU A 158 3.98 14.73 7.65
N ARG A 159 4.16 13.85 8.65
CA ARG A 159 3.05 13.33 9.47
C ARG A 159 2.38 14.42 10.30
N ASP A 160 3.14 15.37 10.85
CA ASP A 160 2.58 16.52 11.57
C ASP A 160 1.76 17.43 10.64
N LYS A 161 2.25 17.70 9.43
CA LYS A 161 1.52 18.45 8.40
C LYS A 161 0.21 17.74 8.03
N ALA A 162 0.27 16.44 7.78
CA ALA A 162 -0.89 15.60 7.47
C ALA A 162 -1.97 15.64 8.57
N ARG A 163 -1.56 15.59 9.84
CA ARG A 163 -2.47 15.72 10.99
C ARG A 163 -3.10 17.10 11.06
N LYS A 164 -2.32 18.18 10.89
CA LYS A 164 -2.84 19.56 10.91
C LYS A 164 -3.92 19.79 9.86
N ILE A 165 -3.71 19.30 8.64
CA ILE A 165 -4.70 19.40 7.56
C ILE A 165 -5.97 18.63 7.91
N THR A 166 -5.83 17.40 8.40
CA THR A 166 -6.98 16.55 8.76
C THR A 166 -7.80 17.14 9.92
N SER A 167 -7.13 17.64 10.97
CA SER A 167 -7.78 18.29 12.11
C SER A 167 -8.37 19.66 11.75
N GLY A 168 -7.70 20.41 10.87
CA GLY A 168 -8.22 21.67 10.32
C GLY A 168 -9.52 21.46 9.57
N ILE A 169 -9.59 20.48 8.67
CA ILE A 169 -10.80 20.21 7.87
C ILE A 169 -11.96 19.71 8.74
N LYS A 170 -11.69 18.93 9.79
CA LYS A 170 -12.73 18.43 10.71
C LYS A 170 -13.25 19.51 11.70
N GLY A 171 -12.45 20.55 11.97
CA GLY A 171 -12.75 21.59 12.95
C GLY A 171 -13.03 22.99 12.39
N SER A 172 -12.90 23.22 11.08
CA SER A 172 -13.02 24.57 10.48
C SER A 172 -14.44 24.92 10.08
N GLY A 173 -15.31 25.03 11.09
CA GLY A 173 -16.38 26.02 11.11
C GLY A 173 -15.95 27.34 11.79
N SER A 174 -14.68 27.47 12.20
CA SER A 174 -14.19 28.67 12.89
C SER A 174 -13.36 29.54 11.96
N PHE A 175 -14.04 30.53 11.38
CA PHE A 175 -13.43 31.64 10.69
C PHE A 175 -12.54 32.42 11.68
N CYS A 176 -11.25 32.49 11.40
CA CYS A 176 -10.30 33.52 11.83
C CYS A 176 -10.65 34.32 13.10
N GLN A 177 -10.31 33.83 14.30
CA GLN A 177 -9.97 34.76 15.38
C GLN A 177 -8.54 35.25 15.17
N ARG A 178 -8.40 36.22 14.26
CA ARG A 178 -7.25 37.11 14.27
C ARG A 178 -7.44 38.02 15.48
N SER A 179 -6.61 37.84 16.51
CA SER A 179 -6.46 38.81 17.59
C SER A 179 -5.87 40.09 16.99
N ILE A 180 -6.75 41.03 16.62
CA ILE A 180 -6.38 42.41 16.29
C ILE A 180 -6.78 43.24 17.49
N SER A 181 -5.78 43.78 18.18
CA SER A 181 -5.95 44.81 19.18
C SER A 181 -6.38 46.12 18.51
N ALA A 182 -7.28 46.83 19.20
CA ALA A 182 -7.60 48.26 19.09
C ALA A 182 -8.61 48.75 18.01
N ASP A 183 -9.56 49.53 18.55
CA ASP A 183 -10.28 50.70 18.05
C ASP A 183 -11.47 50.60 17.06
N SER A 184 -12.65 50.86 17.64
CA SER A 184 -13.58 51.95 17.31
C SER A 184 -13.70 52.43 15.84
N ASN A 185 -14.71 51.92 15.10
CA ASN A 185 -15.73 52.68 14.35
C ASN A 185 -16.29 51.91 13.13
N SER A 186 -17.60 51.65 13.16
CA SER A 186 -18.58 51.95 12.10
C SER A 186 -18.11 51.97 10.63
N LYS A 187 -18.43 50.91 9.86
CA LYS A 187 -19.28 50.94 8.64
C LYS A 187 -19.11 49.69 7.75
N GLN A 188 -20.26 49.25 7.23
CA GLN A 188 -20.49 48.67 5.90
C GLN A 188 -20.08 47.20 5.67
N TYR A 189 -21.11 46.35 5.58
CA TYR A 189 -21.05 45.00 5.03
C TYR A 189 -20.38 45.01 3.64
N GLY A 190 -19.13 44.55 3.61
CA GLY A 190 -18.34 44.35 2.40
C GLY A 190 -18.59 42.97 1.82
N ARG A 191 -19.10 42.94 0.58
CA ARG A 191 -19.24 41.78 -0.30
C ARG A 191 -17.98 40.90 -0.30
N CYS A 192 -18.15 39.59 -0.12
CA CYS A 192 -17.12 38.60 -0.42
C CYS A 192 -16.90 38.52 -1.94
N ASN A 193 -15.83 39.16 -2.44
CA ASN A 193 -15.32 38.93 -3.79
C ASN A 193 -14.52 37.62 -3.82
N SER A 194 -15.14 36.53 -4.25
CA SER A 194 -14.40 35.33 -4.69
C SER A 194 -13.96 35.52 -6.15
N HIS A 195 -12.83 36.20 -6.36
CA HIS A 195 -12.13 36.16 -7.64
C HIS A 195 -11.12 35.01 -7.62
N TYR A 196 -11.37 33.98 -8.44
CA TYR A 196 -10.35 33.02 -8.83
C TYR A 196 -9.34 33.73 -9.73
N ASN A 197 -8.16 34.05 -9.22
CA ASN A 197 -7.02 34.39 -10.05
C ASN A 197 -6.16 33.15 -10.26
N THR A 198 -6.38 32.50 -11.40
CA THR A 198 -5.35 31.72 -12.09
C THR A 198 -4.24 32.69 -12.47
N SER A 199 -3.08 32.57 -11.83
CA SER A 199 -1.82 33.09 -12.35
C SER A 199 -0.69 32.21 -11.84
N GLN A 200 -0.19 31.41 -12.76
CA GLN A 200 1.16 30.86 -12.70
C GLN A 200 2.12 32.00 -12.36
N ASN A 201 2.86 31.85 -11.27
CA ASN A 201 4.08 32.61 -11.06
C ASN A 201 5.09 31.65 -10.46
N ASN A 202 5.96 31.14 -11.35
CA ASN A 202 7.25 30.60 -10.99
C ASN A 202 7.99 31.68 -10.19
N LYS A 203 8.17 31.44 -8.90
CA LYS A 203 9.21 32.10 -8.13
C LYS A 203 10.22 31.03 -7.79
N ASP A 204 11.35 31.12 -8.49
CA ASP A 204 12.54 30.31 -8.28
C ASP A 204 13.00 30.45 -6.84
N ASP A 205 12.86 29.36 -6.07
CA ASP A 205 13.52 29.19 -4.78
C ASP A 205 14.92 28.60 -5.04
N PRO A 206 16.02 29.35 -4.82
CA PRO A 206 17.35 28.94 -5.25
C PRO A 206 17.99 27.85 -4.36
N ASN A 207 17.28 27.33 -3.35
CA ASN A 207 17.84 26.42 -2.35
C ASN A 207 17.58 24.92 -2.57
N ASN A 208 17.06 24.49 -3.73
CA ASN A 208 16.83 23.07 -4.01
C ASN A 208 17.82 22.46 -5.02
N ARG A 209 19.09 22.88 -4.96
CA ARG A 209 20.21 22.14 -5.58
C ARG A 209 20.86 21.25 -4.53
N TYR A 210 20.37 20.02 -4.40
CA TYR A 210 21.07 18.94 -3.71
C TYR A 210 21.21 17.77 -4.70
N PHE A 211 22.35 17.73 -5.40
CA PHE A 211 23.50 16.85 -5.11
C PHE A 211 23.16 15.38 -5.33
N PHE A 212 23.16 14.98 -6.61
CA PHE A 212 23.51 13.63 -7.01
C PHE A 212 25.01 13.64 -7.26
N ASP A 213 25.76 13.20 -6.26
CA ASP A 213 27.22 13.18 -6.29
C ASP A 213 27.76 12.17 -7.31
N GLU A 214 28.96 12.46 -7.77
CA GLU A 214 29.72 12.03 -8.94
C GLU A 214 30.21 10.57 -8.87
N ARG A 215 29.38 9.63 -8.37
CA ARG A 215 29.70 8.19 -8.26
C ARG A 215 29.05 7.30 -9.32
N VAL A 216 28.51 7.90 -10.39
CA VAL A 216 27.81 7.18 -11.48
C VAL A 216 28.76 6.53 -12.49
N GLN A 217 30.07 6.76 -12.41
CA GLN A 217 30.98 6.26 -13.46
C GLN A 217 31.70 4.96 -13.13
N ASN A 218 31.61 4.40 -11.92
CA ASN A 218 32.37 3.20 -11.55
C ASN A 218 31.62 2.25 -10.60
N LEU A 219 30.59 1.55 -11.10
CA LEU A 219 30.08 0.34 -10.43
C LEU A 219 29.91 -0.79 -11.46
N PRO A 220 30.42 -2.01 -11.20
CA PRO A 220 30.46 -3.07 -12.20
C PRO A 220 29.05 -3.61 -12.48
N GLU A 221 28.82 -4.04 -13.72
CA GLU A 221 27.63 -4.77 -14.15
C GLU A 221 27.37 -5.94 -13.20
N PHE A 222 26.32 -5.81 -12.37
CA PHE A 222 25.90 -6.89 -11.51
C PHE A 222 25.10 -7.89 -12.35
N SER A 223 25.74 -9.03 -12.63
CA SER A 223 25.21 -10.08 -13.49
C SER A 223 23.85 -10.60 -13.00
N GLU A 224 22.95 -10.85 -13.94
CA GLU A 224 21.72 -11.61 -13.77
C GLU A 224 22.00 -12.98 -13.10
N GLY A 225 21.86 -13.04 -11.79
CA GLY A 225 22.07 -14.29 -11.06
C GLY A 225 21.72 -14.10 -9.60
N TYR A 226 20.68 -14.83 -9.16
CA TYR A 226 20.24 -14.98 -7.77
C TYR A 226 19.49 -13.77 -7.19
N ARG A 227 18.21 -13.64 -7.60
CA ARG A 227 17.19 -13.04 -6.71
C ARG A 227 17.05 -13.95 -5.49
N PHE A 228 17.60 -13.54 -4.36
CA PHE A 228 17.28 -14.14 -3.07
C PHE A 228 15.77 -13.97 -2.86
N ILE A 229 15.04 -15.08 -2.73
CA ILE A 229 13.60 -15.09 -2.43
C ILE A 229 13.48 -15.29 -0.92
N PRO A 230 13.06 -14.28 -0.15
CA PRO A 230 12.82 -14.44 1.28
C PRO A 230 11.63 -15.37 1.52
N ASP A 231 11.65 -16.11 2.63
CA ASP A 231 10.69 -17.20 2.91
C ASP A 231 9.21 -16.79 2.85
N TYR A 232 8.90 -15.50 2.96
CA TYR A 232 7.54 -14.98 2.85
C TYR A 232 7.00 -14.84 1.42
N ALA A 233 7.85 -14.85 0.39
CA ALA A 233 7.44 -14.86 -1.03
C ALA A 233 7.17 -16.27 -1.59
N ARG A 234 7.25 -17.31 -0.76
CA ARG A 234 6.92 -18.68 -1.15
C ARG A 234 5.41 -18.93 -0.95
N GLU A 235 4.60 -18.57 -1.94
CA GLU A 235 3.17 -18.92 -1.92
C GLU A 235 2.96 -20.44 -2.01
N LYS A 236 2.13 -20.97 -1.11
CA LYS A 236 1.62 -22.35 -1.13
C LYS A 236 0.68 -22.53 -2.32
N THR A 237 1.21 -23.02 -3.43
CA THR A 237 0.43 -23.79 -4.39
C THR A 237 0.64 -25.26 -4.09
N ASP A 238 -0.36 -25.94 -3.54
CA ASP A 238 -0.76 -27.28 -4.01
C ASP A 238 -2.01 -27.76 -3.28
N SER A 239 -3.13 -27.65 -3.99
CA SER A 239 -4.24 -28.59 -3.86
C SER A 239 -3.81 -29.93 -4.46
N GLY A 240 -3.43 -30.88 -3.61
CA GLY A 240 -3.07 -32.24 -4.03
C GLY A 240 -3.24 -33.22 -2.88
N PHE A 241 -4.36 -33.96 -2.89
CA PHE A 241 -4.60 -35.13 -2.04
C PHE A 241 -3.53 -36.20 -2.33
N SER A 242 -2.72 -36.60 -1.33
CA SER A 242 -2.32 -38.00 -1.10
C SER A 242 -1.63 -38.20 0.26
N SER A 243 -2.29 -38.98 1.12
CA SER A 243 -1.80 -39.94 2.12
C SER A 243 -0.41 -39.82 2.78
N ARG A 244 -0.47 -39.67 4.12
CA ARG A 244 0.07 -40.62 5.12
C ARG A 244 1.60 -40.77 5.20
N HIS A 245 2.22 -40.06 6.15
CA HIS A 245 3.17 -40.61 7.14
C HIS A 245 3.45 -39.55 8.22
N GLY A 246 3.25 -39.91 9.49
CA GLY A 246 3.46 -39.04 10.63
C GLY A 246 4.77 -39.32 11.35
N TYR A 247 5.27 -38.30 12.04
CA TYR A 247 6.09 -38.33 13.27
C TYR A 247 5.87 -36.95 13.94
N THR A 248 4.95 -36.88 14.90
CA THR A 248 5.22 -36.73 16.36
C THR A 248 5.90 -35.40 16.72
N GLU A 249 5.07 -34.41 17.03
CA GLU A 249 5.46 -33.22 17.80
C GLU A 249 5.36 -33.56 19.30
N ASP A 250 6.46 -33.36 20.03
CA ASP A 250 6.52 -33.41 21.49
C ASP A 250 5.75 -32.21 22.06
N HIS A 251 4.51 -32.45 22.51
CA HIS A 251 3.66 -31.46 23.15
C HIS A 251 3.69 -31.66 24.69
N PRO A 252 3.94 -30.61 25.50
CA PRO A 252 4.31 -30.76 26.92
C PRO A 252 3.12 -30.98 27.88
N PHE A 253 2.07 -31.69 27.47
CA PHE A 253 0.85 -31.85 28.28
C PHE A 253 0.17 -33.24 28.18
N CYS A 254 0.96 -34.32 28.08
CA CYS A 254 0.44 -35.69 28.26
C CYS A 254 1.28 -36.46 29.29
N GLU A 255 0.71 -36.69 30.47
CA GLU A 255 1.22 -37.64 31.46
C GLU A 255 0.97 -39.08 30.98
N ASP A 256 2.05 -39.85 30.84
CA ASP A 256 2.00 -41.30 30.70
C ASP A 256 1.47 -41.96 31.98
N ARG A 257 0.28 -42.55 31.92
CA ARG A 257 -0.16 -43.55 32.90
C ARG A 257 -0.70 -44.82 32.22
N TYR A 258 0.20 -45.79 32.16
CA TYR A 258 -0.02 -47.22 32.39
C TYR A 258 -1.09 -47.94 31.56
N HIS A 259 -0.61 -48.59 30.50
CA HIS A 259 -1.09 -49.89 30.07
C HIS A 259 -0.82 -50.94 31.15
N GLN A 260 -1.84 -51.33 31.91
CA GLN A 260 -2.00 -52.73 32.34
C GLN A 260 -3.43 -52.92 32.85
N ILE A 261 -4.31 -53.46 32.00
CA ILE A 261 -5.42 -54.39 32.28
C ILE A 261 -6.03 -54.69 30.90
N ARG A 262 -5.45 -55.70 30.23
CA ARG A 262 -6.15 -56.48 29.22
C ARG A 262 -5.78 -57.93 29.43
N GLU A 263 -6.41 -58.53 30.43
CA GLU A 263 -6.62 -59.97 30.44
C GLU A 263 -8.01 -60.26 31.03
N SER A 264 -8.63 -61.30 30.47
CA SER A 264 -9.91 -61.91 30.83
C SER A 264 -11.17 -61.11 30.50
N LEU A 265 -11.85 -61.50 29.41
CA LEU A 265 -13.25 -61.95 29.40
C LEU A 265 -13.66 -62.30 27.96
N ILE A 266 -13.05 -63.33 27.38
CA ILE A 266 -13.69 -64.17 26.35
C ILE A 266 -13.29 -65.62 26.62
N SER A 267 -14.27 -66.43 27.03
CA SER A 267 -14.29 -67.88 26.91
C SER A 267 -15.74 -68.38 27.02
N PRO A 268 -16.07 -69.54 26.42
CA PRO A 268 -17.24 -69.68 25.55
C PRO A 268 -18.29 -70.71 26.01
N ASN A 269 -19.42 -70.73 25.28
CA ASN A 269 -20.37 -71.83 25.05
C ASN A 269 -20.88 -72.67 26.25
N PHE A 270 -22.15 -72.46 26.63
CA PHE A 270 -23.25 -73.44 26.49
C PHE A 270 -24.60 -72.70 26.52
#